data_AF-A0A7C1YJU4-F1
#
_entry.id   AF-A0A7C1YJU4-F1
#
_cell.length_a   1.000
_cell.length_b   1.000
_cell.length_c   1.000
_cell.angle_alpha   90.00
_cell.angle_beta   90.00
_cell.angle_gamma   90.00
#
_symmetry.space_group_name_H-M   'P 1'
#
loop_
_entity.id
_entity.type
_entity.pdbx_description
1 polymer ?
#
loop_
_entity_poly.entity_id
_entity_poly.type
_entity_poly.pdbx_seq_one_letter_code
_entity_poly.pdbx_strand_id
1 'polypeptide(L)'
;MENVRQFTLFEYEKSNNKMHSLAWGPKDTNFIDNMLLPIHRWFRFPAGFSAEWVKKVIKWCLAQNEWSIDDVIVLDPFAGSGTTILAAEELGVKAYGVEAHPFLAKIAAIKLAWKNVNPRNLERYAMEVLNTAKSQNWDLMEYPSLIKRMYPIDVLKDLNSLRLAWEFHNDNSTESEIVWLAITAILRQTSNRGTAPWQYALPKKKRKKFTPPYEAFQKQISLMVQDIHYFNRKAHPTGEII
;
A
#
# COMPACT_ATOMS: atom_id res chain seq x y z
N MET A 1 16.91 -29.57 12.24
CA MET A 1 17.20 -28.54 11.23
C MET A 1 16.64 -29.07 9.92
N GLU A 2 15.46 -28.60 9.53
CA GLU A 2 14.86 -28.96 8.25
C GLU A 2 15.73 -28.38 7.12
N ASN A 3 16.03 -29.22 6.14
CA ASN A 3 16.84 -28.87 4.98
C ASN A 3 16.07 -27.88 4.09
N VAL A 4 16.25 -26.58 4.33
CA VAL A 4 15.80 -25.55 3.39
C VAL A 4 16.63 -25.68 2.12
N ARG A 5 16.03 -26.20 1.05
CA ARG A 5 16.66 -26.23 -0.29
C ARG A 5 16.56 -24.83 -0.91
N GLN A 6 17.67 -24.12 -0.94
CA GLN A 6 17.80 -22.90 -1.74
C GLN A 6 17.99 -23.29 -3.20
N PHE A 7 17.04 -22.93 -4.07
CA PHE A 7 17.19 -23.05 -5.52
C PHE A 7 18.25 -22.07 -6.03
N THR A 8 18.95 -22.42 -7.11
CA THR A 8 19.89 -21.52 -7.79
C THR A 8 19.17 -20.27 -8.28
N LEU A 9 19.72 -19.09 -8.01
CA LEU A 9 19.13 -17.80 -8.40
C LEU A 9 18.92 -17.70 -9.92
N PHE A 10 19.81 -18.32 -10.70
CA PHE A 10 19.68 -18.54 -12.13
C PHE A 10 20.31 -19.90 -12.47
N GLU A 11 19.51 -20.95 -12.57
CA GLU A 11 19.84 -22.02 -13.51
C GLU A 11 19.57 -21.43 -14.89
N TYR A 12 20.54 -21.48 -15.80
CA TYR A 12 20.27 -21.18 -17.21
C TYR A 12 19.19 -22.16 -17.66
N GLU A 13 17.92 -21.75 -17.63
CA GLU A 13 16.82 -22.56 -18.12
C GLU A 13 17.13 -22.84 -19.59
N LYS A 14 17.59 -24.06 -19.88
CA LYS A 14 17.34 -24.65 -21.19
C LYS A 14 15.84 -24.52 -21.37
N SER A 15 15.41 -23.64 -22.26
CA SER A 15 14.02 -23.28 -22.53
C SER A 15 13.13 -24.51 -22.53
N ASN A 16 12.58 -24.86 -21.37
CA ASN A 16 11.48 -25.80 -21.30
C ASN A 16 10.27 -24.94 -21.63
N ASN A 17 9.75 -25.15 -22.83
CA ASN A 17 8.65 -24.43 -23.49
C ASN A 17 7.32 -24.33 -22.69
N LYS A 18 7.29 -24.63 -21.39
CA LYS A 18 6.08 -24.63 -20.55
C LYS A 18 5.71 -23.24 -20.00
N MET A 19 6.65 -22.31 -19.80
CA MET A 19 6.29 -20.97 -19.31
C MET A 19 5.53 -20.13 -20.37
N HIS A 20 5.67 -20.49 -21.64
CA HIS A 20 4.92 -19.90 -22.76
C HIS A 20 3.40 -20.19 -22.73
N SER A 21 2.92 -21.10 -21.86
CA SER A 21 1.48 -21.40 -21.76
C SER A 21 0.69 -20.44 -20.86
N LEU A 22 1.37 -19.59 -20.08
CA LEU A 22 0.72 -18.49 -19.38
C LEU A 22 0.75 -17.28 -20.31
N ALA A 23 -0.32 -17.08 -21.08
CA ALA A 23 -0.49 -15.87 -21.87
C ALA A 23 -0.65 -14.67 -20.93
N TRP A 24 0.47 -14.04 -20.59
CA TRP A 24 0.51 -12.85 -19.75
C TRP A 24 0.01 -11.64 -20.54
N GLY A 25 -0.94 -10.91 -19.97
CA GLY A 25 -1.58 -9.78 -20.64
C GLY A 25 -1.01 -8.43 -20.21
N PRO A 26 -1.28 -7.35 -20.95
CA PRO A 26 -0.87 -5.98 -20.57
C PRO A 26 -1.37 -5.52 -19.18
N LYS A 27 -2.37 -6.19 -18.61
CA LYS A 27 -2.90 -5.91 -17.27
C LYS A 27 -2.01 -6.44 -16.14
N ASP A 28 -1.18 -7.44 -16.41
CA ASP A 28 -0.34 -8.07 -15.39
C ASP A 28 0.87 -7.18 -15.00
N THR A 29 1.24 -6.22 -15.86
CA THR A 29 2.45 -5.38 -15.72
C THR A 29 2.22 -4.05 -15.00
N ASN A 30 1.02 -3.78 -14.46
CA ASN A 30 0.73 -2.50 -13.81
C ASN A 30 -0.16 -2.62 -12.56
N PHE A 31 -0.09 -1.61 -11.69
CA PHE A 31 -0.79 -1.54 -10.40
C PHE A 31 -2.27 -1.15 -10.49
N ILE A 32 -2.83 -0.90 -11.68
CA ILE A 32 -4.15 -0.24 -11.78
C ILE A 32 -5.23 -1.09 -11.09
N ASP A 33 -5.25 -2.39 -11.36
CA ASP A 33 -6.26 -3.31 -10.81
C ASP A 33 -6.08 -3.53 -9.30
N ASN A 34 -4.89 -3.32 -8.75
CA ASN A 34 -4.65 -3.37 -7.30
C ASN A 34 -5.45 -2.31 -6.53
N MET A 35 -5.92 -1.25 -7.19
CA MET A 35 -6.81 -0.26 -6.58
C MET A 35 -8.21 -0.81 -6.28
N LEU A 36 -8.56 -2.00 -6.79
CA LEU A 36 -9.81 -2.70 -6.49
C LEU A 36 -9.66 -3.71 -5.35
N LEU A 37 -8.43 -4.08 -4.99
CA LEU A 37 -8.15 -5.15 -4.03
C LEU A 37 -8.00 -4.57 -2.61
N PRO A 38 -8.68 -5.15 -1.59
CA PRO A 38 -8.53 -4.75 -0.20
C PRO A 38 -7.07 -4.71 0.26
N ILE A 39 -6.70 -3.76 1.12
CA ILE A 39 -5.34 -3.51 1.63
C ILE A 39 -4.35 -3.04 0.54
N HIS A 40 -4.30 -3.68 -0.63
CA HIS A 40 -3.51 -3.22 -1.77
C HIS A 40 -3.85 -1.76 -2.15
N ARG A 41 -5.14 -1.43 -2.17
CA ARG A 41 -5.68 -0.11 -2.50
C ARG A 41 -5.44 0.98 -1.46
N TRP A 42 -4.83 0.65 -0.32
CA TRP A 42 -4.48 1.64 0.72
C TRP A 42 -3.46 2.67 0.22
N PHE A 43 -2.62 2.30 -0.74
CA PHE A 43 -1.66 3.21 -1.35
C PHE A 43 -1.44 2.86 -2.83
N ARG A 44 -1.60 3.86 -3.71
CA ARG A 44 -1.34 3.68 -5.14
C ARG A 44 0.16 3.77 -5.44
N PHE A 45 0.77 2.66 -5.81
CA PHE A 45 2.18 2.60 -6.21
C PHE A 45 2.34 2.43 -7.73
N PRO A 46 2.64 3.51 -8.50
CA PRO A 46 2.65 3.44 -9.97
C PRO A 46 3.66 2.48 -10.58
N ALA A 47 4.76 2.20 -9.88
CA ALA A 47 5.80 1.27 -10.32
C ALA A 47 5.51 -0.18 -9.92
N GLY A 48 4.38 -0.46 -9.27
CA GLY A 48 3.99 -1.82 -8.90
C GLY A 48 3.34 -2.60 -10.04
N PHE A 49 3.41 -3.93 -9.94
CA PHE A 49 2.71 -4.88 -10.81
C PHE A 49 1.41 -5.39 -10.18
N SER A 50 0.69 -6.23 -10.92
CA SER A 50 -0.59 -6.82 -10.50
C SER A 50 -0.43 -7.85 -9.38
N ALA A 51 -1.23 -7.73 -8.32
CA ALA A 51 -1.28 -8.73 -7.25
C ALA A 51 -1.86 -10.07 -7.77
N GLU A 52 -2.81 -10.02 -8.70
CA GLU A 52 -3.36 -11.22 -9.34
C GLU A 52 -2.31 -11.94 -10.19
N TRP A 53 -1.39 -11.20 -10.80
CA TRP A 53 -0.26 -11.81 -11.51
C TRP A 53 0.63 -12.60 -10.53
N VAL A 54 0.99 -12.02 -9.38
CA VAL A 54 1.74 -12.74 -8.34
C VAL A 54 1.03 -14.01 -7.92
N LYS A 55 -0.28 -13.93 -7.63
CA LYS A 55 -1.06 -15.10 -7.22
C LYS A 55 -1.04 -16.21 -8.28
N LYS A 56 -1.11 -15.86 -9.57
CA LYS A 56 -1.00 -16.83 -10.67
C LYS A 56 0.38 -17.48 -10.71
N VAL A 57 1.46 -16.70 -10.55
CA VAL A 57 2.83 -17.21 -10.53
C VAL A 57 3.02 -18.19 -9.37
N ILE A 58 2.61 -17.83 -8.15
CA ILE A 58 2.70 -18.72 -6.98
C ILE A 58 1.93 -20.02 -7.22
N LYS A 59 0.67 -19.94 -7.66
CA LYS A 59 -0.15 -21.13 -7.96
C LYS A 59 0.44 -22.01 -9.04
N TRP A 60 1.02 -21.40 -10.08
CA TRP A 60 1.69 -22.15 -11.14
C TRP A 60 2.94 -22.88 -10.61
N CYS A 61 3.77 -22.22 -9.80
CA CYS A 61 4.94 -22.85 -9.18
C CYS A 61 4.54 -24.03 -8.30
N LEU A 62 3.52 -23.88 -7.45
CA LEU A 62 2.99 -24.96 -6.62
C LEU A 62 2.51 -26.15 -7.47
N ALA A 63 1.74 -25.87 -8.52
CA ALA A 63 1.19 -26.91 -9.39
C ALA A 63 2.24 -27.64 -10.23
N GLN A 64 3.27 -26.94 -10.74
CA GLN A 64 4.31 -27.57 -11.55
C GLN A 64 5.21 -28.52 -10.75
N ASN A 65 5.36 -28.28 -9.45
CA ASN A 65 6.26 -29.03 -8.59
C ASN A 65 5.51 -29.97 -7.62
N GLU A 66 4.18 -30.02 -7.70
CA GLU A 66 3.33 -30.79 -6.78
C GLU A 66 3.58 -30.43 -5.30
N TRP A 67 3.86 -29.14 -5.04
CA TRP A 67 4.11 -28.61 -3.70
C TRP A 67 2.83 -28.14 -3.03
N SER A 68 2.76 -28.34 -1.71
CA SER A 68 1.78 -27.70 -0.85
C SER A 68 2.19 -26.25 -0.52
N ILE A 69 1.26 -25.47 0.03
CA ILE A 69 1.55 -24.08 0.44
C ILE A 69 2.64 -23.99 1.52
N ASP A 70 2.77 -25.02 2.35
CA ASP A 70 3.72 -25.07 3.47
C ASP A 70 5.14 -25.44 3.00
N ASP A 71 5.28 -25.96 1.77
CA ASP A 71 6.56 -26.33 1.18
C ASP A 71 7.32 -25.11 0.59
N VAL A 72 6.66 -23.95 0.47
CA VAL A 72 7.19 -22.79 -0.25
C VAL A 72 7.24 -21.56 0.63
N ILE A 73 8.36 -20.84 0.54
CA ILE A 73 8.52 -19.50 1.07
C ILE A 73 8.82 -18.56 -0.09
N VAL A 74 8.03 -17.50 -0.23
CA VAL A 74 8.26 -16.45 -1.23
C VAL A 74 9.24 -15.42 -0.67
N LEU A 75 10.24 -15.03 -1.47
CA LEU A 75 11.15 -13.93 -1.16
C LEU A 75 11.04 -12.87 -2.25
N ASP A 76 10.73 -11.63 -1.86
CA ASP A 76 10.79 -10.46 -2.74
C ASP A 76 11.93 -9.53 -2.30
N PRO A 77 13.09 -9.52 -2.99
CA PRO A 77 14.22 -8.67 -2.61
C PRO A 77 14.01 -7.18 -2.94
N PHE A 78 12.90 -6.81 -3.59
CA PHE A 78 12.55 -5.45 -3.97
C PHE A 78 11.05 -5.19 -3.72
N ALA A 79 10.63 -5.37 -2.47
CA ALA A 79 9.22 -5.49 -2.08
C ALA A 79 8.36 -4.26 -2.40
N GLY A 80 8.96 -3.08 -2.60
CA GLY A 80 8.25 -1.85 -2.92
C GLY A 80 7.17 -1.54 -1.90
N SER A 81 5.91 -1.43 -2.34
CA SER A 81 4.77 -1.22 -1.43
C SER A 81 4.13 -2.52 -0.90
N GLY A 82 4.82 -3.66 -1.04
CA GLY A 82 4.44 -4.95 -0.46
C GLY A 82 3.47 -5.80 -1.32
N THR A 83 3.36 -5.56 -2.63
CA THR A 83 2.41 -6.30 -3.49
C THR A 83 2.61 -7.81 -3.43
N THR A 84 3.85 -8.29 -3.53
CA THR A 84 4.15 -9.73 -3.53
C THR A 84 3.79 -10.39 -2.21
N ILE A 85 4.17 -9.77 -1.10
CA ILE A 85 3.97 -10.32 0.25
C ILE A 85 2.48 -10.37 0.58
N LEU A 86 1.73 -9.31 0.29
CA LEU A 86 0.27 -9.29 0.49
C LEU A 86 -0.43 -10.35 -0.38
N ALA A 87 -0.03 -10.48 -1.65
CA ALA A 87 -0.60 -11.47 -2.55
C ALA A 87 -0.29 -12.92 -2.10
N ALA A 88 0.89 -13.17 -1.56
CA ALA A 88 1.27 -14.46 -0.98
C ALA A 88 0.51 -14.74 0.32
N GLU A 89 0.39 -13.75 1.22
CA GLU A 89 -0.40 -13.85 2.46
C GLU A 89 -1.86 -14.21 2.15
N GLU A 90 -2.47 -13.62 1.12
CA GLU A 90 -3.82 -13.97 0.67
C GLU A 90 -3.97 -15.43 0.20
N LEU A 91 -2.88 -16.07 -0.23
CA LEU A 91 -2.84 -17.49 -0.60
C LEU A 91 -2.47 -18.40 0.58
N GLY A 92 -2.18 -17.84 1.76
CA GLY A 92 -1.66 -18.58 2.90
C GLY A 92 -0.20 -19.00 2.76
N VAL A 93 0.51 -18.49 1.75
CA VAL A 93 1.93 -18.82 1.52
C VAL A 93 2.80 -17.86 2.31
N LYS A 94 3.78 -18.40 3.05
CA LYS A 94 4.72 -17.60 3.82
C LYS A 94 5.57 -16.75 2.87
N ALA A 95 5.74 -15.46 3.19
CA ALA A 95 6.49 -14.55 2.35
C ALA A 95 7.29 -13.53 3.17
N TYR A 96 8.46 -13.20 2.64
CA TYR A 96 9.35 -12.17 3.15
C TYR A 96 9.68 -11.16 2.06
N GLY A 97 9.80 -9.90 2.44
CA GLY A 97 10.20 -8.82 1.53
C GLY A 97 11.32 -7.99 2.10
N VAL A 98 12.24 -7.55 1.23
CA VAL A 98 13.29 -6.58 1.52
C VAL A 98 13.04 -5.33 0.67
N GLU A 99 13.15 -4.15 1.25
CA GLU A 99 13.02 -2.88 0.53
C GLU A 99 14.01 -1.86 1.08
N ALA A 100 14.88 -1.34 0.21
CA ALA A 100 15.94 -0.42 0.60
C ALA A 100 15.41 1.01 0.86
N HIS A 101 14.33 1.41 0.19
CA HIS A 101 13.79 2.75 0.31
C HIS A 101 12.90 2.88 1.56
N PRO A 102 13.29 3.65 2.60
CA PRO A 102 12.62 3.64 3.91
C PRO A 102 11.13 3.99 3.84
N PHE A 103 10.75 4.93 2.97
CA PHE A 103 9.34 5.29 2.76
C PHE A 103 8.49 4.14 2.20
N LEU A 104 9.01 3.37 1.24
CA LEU A 104 8.28 2.25 0.66
C LEU A 104 8.23 1.07 1.64
N ALA A 105 9.34 0.79 2.31
CA ALA A 105 9.39 -0.20 3.39
C ALA A 105 8.37 0.11 4.49
N LYS A 106 8.26 1.37 4.92
CA LYS A 106 7.24 1.82 5.88
C LYS A 106 5.82 1.57 5.38
N ILE A 107 5.50 1.92 4.12
CA ILE A 107 4.18 1.66 3.52
C ILE A 107 3.88 0.16 3.50
N ALA A 108 4.83 -0.67 3.06
CA ALA A 108 4.66 -2.12 3.00
C ALA A 108 4.40 -2.70 4.40
N ALA A 109 5.21 -2.32 5.39
CA ALA A 109 5.07 -2.75 6.78
C ALA A 109 3.70 -2.39 7.36
N ILE A 110 3.23 -1.15 7.17
CA ILE A 110 1.91 -0.71 7.64
C ILE A 110 0.79 -1.53 7.00
N LYS A 111 0.88 -1.74 5.68
CA LYS A 111 -0.11 -2.53 4.95
C LYS A 111 -0.15 -3.98 5.44
N LEU A 112 0.96 -4.57 5.87
CA LEU A 112 1.04 -5.94 6.41
C LEU A 112 0.68 -6.05 7.90
N ALA A 113 0.76 -4.95 8.63
CA ALA A 113 0.36 -4.87 10.03
C ALA A 113 -1.16 -4.77 10.23
N TRP A 114 -1.96 -4.78 9.16
CA TRP A 114 -3.42 -4.65 9.20
C TRP A 114 -4.11 -5.62 10.19
N LYS A 115 -3.55 -6.83 10.34
CA LYS A 115 -4.04 -7.89 11.24
C LYS A 115 -3.92 -7.57 12.73
N ASN A 116 -3.06 -6.63 13.09
CA ASN A 116 -2.81 -6.23 14.47
C ASN A 116 -3.74 -5.09 14.93
N VAL A 117 -4.68 -4.66 14.09
CA VAL A 117 -5.50 -3.46 14.32
C VAL A 117 -6.94 -3.81 14.57
N ASN A 118 -7.51 -3.23 15.63
CA ASN A 118 -8.94 -3.24 15.85
C ASN A 118 -9.60 -2.13 15.01
N PRO A 119 -10.55 -2.44 14.10
CA PRO A 119 -11.19 -1.44 13.26
C PRO A 119 -11.83 -0.27 14.03
N ARG A 120 -12.42 -0.55 15.21
CA ARG A 120 -13.03 0.49 16.05
C ARG A 120 -12.00 1.40 16.70
N ASN A 121 -10.84 0.86 17.08
CA ASN A 121 -9.75 1.67 17.61
C ASN A 121 -9.17 2.57 16.53
N LEU A 122 -9.00 2.04 15.30
CA LEU A 122 -8.56 2.84 14.15
C LEU A 122 -9.53 3.99 13.85
N GLU A 123 -10.84 3.72 13.81
CA GLU A 123 -11.85 4.77 13.61
C GLU A 123 -11.79 5.84 14.70
N ARG A 124 -11.69 5.42 15.97
CA ARG A 124 -11.59 6.35 17.11
C ARG A 124 -10.35 7.23 17.00
N TYR A 125 -9.18 6.62 16.82
CA TYR A 125 -7.90 7.35 16.69
C TYR A 125 -7.94 8.34 15.52
N ALA A 126 -8.45 7.90 14.35
CA ALA A 126 -8.60 8.77 13.20
C ALA A 126 -9.54 9.96 13.46
N MET A 127 -10.63 9.74 14.21
CA MET A 127 -11.55 10.82 14.59
C MET A 127 -10.94 11.80 15.59
N GLU A 128 -10.13 11.33 16.53
CA GLU A 128 -9.37 12.17 17.47
C GLU A 128 -8.40 13.09 16.72
N VAL A 129 -7.62 12.53 15.79
CA VAL A 129 -6.73 13.30 14.89
C VAL A 129 -7.52 14.32 14.07
N LEU A 130 -8.63 13.91 13.45
CA LEU A 130 -9.45 14.80 12.61
C LEU A 130 -10.07 15.95 13.41
N ASN A 131 -10.59 15.67 14.60
CA ASN A 131 -11.19 16.70 15.46
C ASN A 131 -10.13 17.69 15.94
N THR A 132 -8.94 17.20 16.28
CA THR A 132 -7.80 18.04 16.68
C THR A 132 -7.31 18.92 15.51
N ALA A 133 -7.22 18.35 14.31
CA ALA A 133 -6.86 19.09 13.10
C ALA A 133 -7.84 20.25 12.80
N LYS A 134 -9.14 20.06 13.05
CA LYS A 134 -10.19 21.06 12.81
C LYS A 134 -10.33 22.11 13.91
N SER A 135 -10.05 21.74 15.16
CA SER A 135 -10.34 22.58 16.33
C SER A 135 -9.18 23.46 16.75
N GLN A 136 -7.94 23.03 16.51
CA GLN A 136 -6.75 23.80 16.85
C GLN A 136 -6.33 24.74 15.72
N ASN A 137 -5.70 25.84 16.10
CA ASN A 137 -5.04 26.72 15.15
C ASN A 137 -3.60 26.25 14.96
N TRP A 138 -3.29 25.75 13.76
CA TRP A 138 -1.98 25.23 13.42
C TRP A 138 -1.23 26.24 12.56
N ASP A 139 0.02 26.52 12.95
CA ASP A 139 0.90 27.33 12.11
C ASP A 139 1.18 26.58 10.80
N LEU A 140 1.03 27.30 9.68
CA LEU A 140 1.37 26.75 8.39
C LEU A 140 2.88 26.64 8.28
N MET A 141 3.39 25.40 8.19
CA MET A 141 4.82 25.17 7.98
C MET A 141 5.28 25.76 6.64
N GLU A 142 6.58 26.05 6.55
CA GLU A 142 7.16 26.49 5.30
C GLU A 142 7.37 25.30 4.36
N TYR A 143 6.66 25.33 3.21
CA TYR A 143 6.74 24.31 2.18
C TYR A 143 7.50 24.78 0.94
N PRO A 144 8.25 23.90 0.25
CA PRO A 144 8.90 24.23 -1.01
C PRO A 144 7.92 24.79 -2.06
N SER A 145 8.42 25.66 -2.93
CA SER A 145 7.62 26.29 -4.00
C SER A 145 6.91 25.29 -4.93
N LEU A 146 7.46 24.08 -5.07
CA LEU A 146 6.82 23.00 -5.80
C LEU A 146 5.49 22.56 -5.14
N ILE A 147 5.49 22.34 -3.82
CA ILE A 147 4.30 21.94 -3.06
C ILE A 147 3.24 23.06 -3.10
N LYS A 148 3.65 24.31 -2.90
CA LYS A 148 2.78 25.49 -3.01
C LYS A 148 2.11 25.62 -4.39
N ARG A 149 2.71 25.08 -5.47
CA ARG A 149 2.12 25.04 -6.82
C ARG A 149 1.19 23.85 -7.07
N MET A 150 1.27 22.81 -6.23
CA MET A 150 0.49 21.57 -6.33
C MET A 150 -0.80 21.60 -5.49
N TYR A 151 -0.87 22.47 -4.49
CA TYR A 151 -2.01 22.56 -3.58
C TYR A 151 -2.45 24.03 -3.44
N PRO A 152 -3.75 24.33 -3.56
CA PRO A 152 -4.32 25.59 -3.10
C PRO A 152 -3.99 25.83 -1.61
N ILE A 153 -3.96 27.09 -1.18
CA ILE A 153 -3.50 27.45 0.16
C ILE A 153 -4.40 26.88 1.26
N ASP A 154 -5.71 26.85 1.05
CA ASP A 154 -6.73 26.23 1.89
C ASP A 154 -6.50 24.72 2.02
N VAL A 155 -6.25 24.03 0.90
CA VAL A 155 -5.92 22.59 0.89
C VAL A 155 -4.62 22.31 1.63
N LEU A 156 -3.61 23.17 1.42
CA LEU A 156 -2.31 23.01 2.08
C LEU A 156 -2.43 23.22 3.59
N LYS A 157 -3.26 24.18 4.03
CA LYS A 157 -3.59 24.37 5.45
C LYS A 157 -4.25 23.14 6.05
N ASP A 158 -5.26 22.58 5.39
CA ASP A 158 -5.94 21.38 5.90
C ASP A 158 -5.00 20.15 5.97
N LEU A 159 -4.14 19.96 4.96
CA LEU A 159 -3.13 18.90 4.96
C LEU A 159 -2.07 19.11 6.05
N ASN A 160 -1.66 20.35 6.28
CA ASN A 160 -0.75 20.74 7.36
C ASN A 160 -1.39 20.44 8.73
N SER A 161 -2.65 20.84 8.93
CA SER A 161 -3.39 20.56 10.17
C SER A 161 -3.55 19.06 10.41
N LEU A 162 -3.88 18.26 9.39
CA LEU A 162 -3.94 16.79 9.51
C LEU A 162 -2.60 16.20 9.93
N ARG A 163 -1.51 16.64 9.28
CA ARG A 163 -0.16 16.18 9.60
C ARG A 163 0.22 16.52 11.03
N LEU A 164 0.08 17.78 11.44
CA LEU A 164 0.49 18.24 12.77
C LEU A 164 -0.38 17.63 13.88
N ALA A 165 -1.68 17.45 13.63
CA ALA A 165 -2.55 16.72 14.56
C ALA A 165 -2.15 15.25 14.69
N TRP A 166 -1.76 14.59 13.60
CA TRP A 166 -1.21 13.23 13.69
C TRP A 166 0.12 13.21 14.46
N GLU A 167 1.04 14.14 14.19
CA GLU A 167 2.31 14.24 14.94
C GLU A 167 2.07 14.47 16.44
N PHE A 168 1.07 15.28 16.80
CA PHE A 168 0.69 15.54 18.19
C PHE A 168 0.14 14.29 18.91
N HIS A 169 -0.65 13.47 18.23
CA HIS A 169 -1.24 12.25 18.81
C HIS A 169 -0.36 11.00 18.66
N ASN A 170 0.73 11.07 17.89
CA ASN A 170 1.50 9.90 17.52
C ASN A 170 2.07 9.15 18.73
N ASP A 171 1.55 7.95 18.97
CA ASP A 171 1.94 7.03 20.04
C ASP A 171 2.74 5.82 19.53
N ASN A 172 3.11 5.81 18.24
CA ASN A 172 3.75 4.69 17.53
C ASN A 172 2.92 3.39 17.53
N SER A 173 1.61 3.45 17.81
CA SER A 173 0.70 2.33 17.61
C SER A 173 0.52 1.99 16.14
N THR A 174 0.05 0.77 15.86
CA THR A 174 -0.28 0.40 14.47
C THR A 174 -1.43 1.23 13.93
N GLU A 175 -2.41 1.61 14.77
CA GLU A 175 -3.47 2.56 14.45
C GLU A 175 -2.91 3.92 14.01
N SER A 176 -1.96 4.49 14.75
CA SER A 176 -1.28 5.73 14.39
C SER A 176 -0.60 5.64 13.02
N GLU A 177 0.10 4.54 12.77
CA GLU A 177 0.82 4.34 11.52
C GLU A 177 -0.13 4.13 10.32
N ILE A 178 -1.28 3.47 10.51
CA ILE A 178 -2.32 3.41 9.47
C ILE A 178 -2.91 4.81 9.20
N VAL A 179 -3.11 5.63 10.23
CA VAL A 179 -3.56 7.03 10.04
C VAL A 179 -2.53 7.85 9.27
N TRP A 180 -1.24 7.70 9.56
CA TRP A 180 -0.17 8.29 8.76
C TRP A 180 -0.26 7.88 7.29
N LEU A 181 -0.47 6.59 7.03
CA LEU A 181 -0.64 6.06 5.68
C LEU A 181 -1.88 6.65 5.00
N ALA A 182 -2.99 6.81 5.73
CA ALA A 182 -4.20 7.42 5.22
C ALA A 182 -3.96 8.87 4.77
N ILE A 183 -3.31 9.70 5.60
CA ILE A 183 -2.92 11.07 5.25
C ILE A 183 -2.01 11.07 4.01
N THR A 184 -1.06 10.14 3.94
CA THR A 184 -0.15 10.00 2.79
C THR A 184 -0.89 9.61 1.51
N ALA A 185 -1.87 8.70 1.60
CA ALA A 185 -2.64 8.19 0.47
C ALA A 185 -3.53 9.25 -0.18
N ILE A 186 -4.04 10.21 0.61
CA ILE A 186 -4.94 11.25 0.09
C ILE A 186 -4.24 12.37 -0.68
N LEU A 187 -2.92 12.52 -0.55
CA LEU A 187 -2.15 13.61 -1.18
C LEU A 187 -2.41 13.72 -2.69
N ARG A 188 -2.50 12.58 -3.39
CA ARG A 188 -2.74 12.56 -4.84
C ARG A 188 -4.13 13.05 -5.23
N GLN A 189 -5.17 12.75 -4.43
CA GLN A 189 -6.55 13.11 -4.77
C GLN A 189 -6.93 14.52 -4.34
N THR A 190 -6.21 15.08 -3.36
CA THR A 190 -6.38 16.47 -2.89
C THR A 190 -5.57 17.48 -3.70
N SER A 191 -4.62 17.05 -4.55
CA SER A 191 -3.83 17.96 -5.41
C SER A 191 -4.66 18.57 -6.55
N ASN A 192 -4.37 19.84 -6.86
CA ASN A 192 -4.96 20.56 -7.99
C ASN A 192 -4.32 20.22 -9.36
N ARG A 193 -3.20 19.47 -9.37
CA ARG A 193 -2.53 19.02 -10.59
C ARG A 193 -2.88 17.57 -10.89
N GLY A 194 -3.20 17.30 -12.16
CA GLY A 194 -3.22 15.93 -12.64
C GLY A 194 -1.82 15.32 -12.57
N THR A 195 -1.71 14.06 -12.21
CA THR A 195 -0.52 13.24 -12.44
C THR A 195 -0.67 12.53 -13.77
N ALA A 196 0.42 12.32 -14.51
CA ALA A 196 0.43 11.38 -15.63
C ALA A 196 0.07 9.96 -15.14
N PRO A 197 -0.26 9.04 -16.06
CA PRO A 197 -0.41 7.62 -15.74
C PRO A 197 0.84 7.03 -15.05
N TRP A 198 2.03 7.55 -15.37
CA TRP A 198 3.33 7.28 -14.75
C TRP A 198 3.83 8.45 -13.88
N GLN A 199 4.86 8.21 -13.05
CA GLN A 199 5.36 8.97 -11.87
C GLN A 199 5.31 10.52 -11.87
N TYR A 200 5.17 11.19 -13.00
CA TYR A 200 5.26 12.64 -13.10
C TYR A 200 3.95 13.35 -12.77
N ALA A 201 4.02 14.36 -11.90
CA ALA A 201 3.00 15.39 -11.86
C ALA A 201 2.96 16.10 -13.23
N LEU A 202 1.77 16.36 -13.76
CA LEU A 202 1.56 17.16 -14.98
C LEU A 202 1.10 18.55 -14.54
N PRO A 203 2.02 19.52 -14.35
CA PRO A 203 1.67 20.81 -13.80
C PRO A 203 0.70 21.57 -14.72
N LYS A 204 0.66 21.26 -16.01
CA LYS A 204 -0.17 21.97 -16.99
C LYS A 204 -1.64 21.47 -17.07
N LYS A 205 -1.99 20.32 -16.48
CA LYS A 205 -3.38 19.82 -16.42
C LYS A 205 -4.00 20.15 -15.06
N LYS A 206 -4.85 21.17 -15.01
CA LYS A 206 -5.66 21.48 -13.81
C LYS A 206 -6.78 20.45 -13.68
N ARG A 207 -6.98 19.90 -12.47
CA ARG A 207 -8.20 19.14 -12.15
C ARG A 207 -9.30 20.12 -11.72
N LYS A 208 -10.50 20.01 -12.31
CA LYS A 208 -11.65 20.88 -12.02
C LYS A 208 -12.29 20.63 -10.65
N LYS A 209 -12.08 19.44 -10.06
CA LYS A 209 -12.62 19.02 -8.76
C LYS A 209 -11.52 18.22 -8.05
N PHE A 210 -11.13 18.65 -6.86
CA PHE A 210 -10.35 17.85 -5.91
C PHE A 210 -11.20 17.68 -4.65
N THR A 211 -11.06 16.55 -3.97
CA THR A 211 -11.79 16.30 -2.71
C THR A 211 -11.11 17.08 -1.60
N PRO A 212 -11.85 17.83 -0.75
CA PRO A 212 -11.27 18.49 0.42
C PRO A 212 -10.49 17.51 1.31
N PRO A 213 -9.33 17.87 1.89
CA PRO A 213 -8.49 16.92 2.63
C PRO A 213 -9.19 16.20 3.78
N TYR A 214 -10.02 16.89 4.57
CA TYR A 214 -10.77 16.24 5.65
C TYR A 214 -11.77 15.20 5.13
N GLU A 215 -12.50 15.50 4.05
CA GLU A 215 -13.44 14.56 3.43
C GLU A 215 -12.68 13.37 2.83
N ALA A 216 -11.57 13.65 2.14
CA ALA A 216 -10.69 12.64 1.57
C ALA A 216 -10.13 11.71 2.65
N PHE A 217 -9.70 12.26 3.78
CA PHE A 217 -9.18 11.53 4.94
C PHE A 217 -10.26 10.61 5.52
N GLN A 218 -11.46 11.13 5.80
CA GLN A 218 -12.57 10.31 6.32
C GLN A 218 -12.93 9.15 5.39
N LYS A 219 -13.00 9.42 4.07
CA LYS A 219 -13.24 8.38 3.06
C LYS A 219 -12.13 7.33 3.04
N GLN A 220 -10.87 7.75 3.15
CA GLN A 220 -9.73 6.84 3.18
C GLN A 220 -9.75 5.94 4.41
N ILE A 221 -10.03 6.50 5.59
CA ILE A 221 -10.16 5.74 6.84
C ILE A 221 -11.31 4.73 6.75
N SER A 222 -12.48 5.16 6.29
CA SER A 222 -13.63 4.26 6.10
C SER A 222 -13.30 3.10 5.14
N LEU A 223 -12.58 3.38 4.05
CA LEU A 223 -12.12 2.35 3.12
C LEU A 223 -11.15 1.37 3.79
N MET A 224 -10.18 1.86 4.57
CA MET A 224 -9.22 1.00 5.28
C MET A 224 -9.91 0.12 6.32
N VAL A 225 -10.86 0.67 7.08
CA VAL A 225 -11.68 -0.05 8.05
C VAL A 225 -12.51 -1.16 7.39
N GLN A 226 -13.13 -0.86 6.24
CA GLN A 226 -13.88 -1.86 5.48
C GLN A 226 -12.99 -3.01 4.99
N ASP A 227 -11.75 -2.72 4.60
CA ASP A 227 -10.79 -3.75 4.19
C ASP A 227 -10.38 -4.66 5.35
N ILE A 228 -10.14 -4.09 6.55
CA ILE A 228 -9.84 -4.89 7.75
C ILE A 228 -11.05 -5.76 8.09
N HIS A 229 -12.28 -5.22 8.05
CA HIS A 229 -13.49 -6.01 8.24
C HIS A 229 -13.70 -7.10 7.20
N TYR A 230 -13.28 -6.88 5.95
CA TYR A 230 -13.32 -7.90 4.90
C TYR A 230 -12.44 -9.09 5.27
N PHE A 231 -11.20 -8.85 5.71
CA PHE A 231 -10.26 -9.93 6.03
C PHE A 231 -10.50 -10.59 7.40
N ASN A 232 -10.95 -9.86 8.42
CA ASN A 232 -11.33 -10.45 9.72
C ASN A 232 -12.46 -11.48 9.59
N ARG A 233 -13.25 -11.42 8.52
CA ARG A 233 -14.30 -12.41 8.21
C ARG A 233 -13.79 -13.63 7.42
N LYS A 234 -12.55 -13.59 6.91
CA LYS A 234 -12.06 -14.54 5.90
C LYS A 234 -10.71 -15.22 6.20
N ALA A 235 -9.83 -14.68 7.04
CA ALA A 235 -8.41 -15.04 6.98
C ALA A 235 -7.74 -15.45 8.32
N HIS A 236 -6.71 -16.28 8.20
CA HIS A 236 -5.61 -16.51 9.15
C HIS A 236 -4.27 -16.07 8.51
N PRO A 237 -3.84 -14.80 8.64
CA PRO A 237 -2.73 -14.20 7.86
C PRO A 237 -1.31 -14.41 8.44
N THR A 238 -0.29 -14.61 7.60
CA THR A 238 1.10 -15.00 7.98
C THR A 238 2.26 -14.18 7.37
N GLY A 239 2.04 -13.13 6.57
CA GLY A 239 3.11 -12.39 5.87
C GLY A 239 3.79 -11.28 6.69
N GLU A 240 5.06 -10.94 6.36
CA GLU A 240 5.86 -9.89 7.03
C GLU A 240 6.96 -9.26 6.11
N ILE A 241 7.41 -8.03 6.44
CA ILE A 241 8.60 -7.37 5.85
C ILE A 241 9.73 -7.49 6.87
N ILE A 242 10.94 -7.80 6.39
CA ILE A 242 12.14 -8.03 7.22
C ILE A 242 13.25 -7.02 6.94
#